data_AF-A0A436DQT7-F1
#
_entry.id   AF-A0A436DQT7-F1
#
_cell.length_a   1.000
_cell.length_b   1.000
_cell.length_c   1.000
_cell.angle_alpha   90.00
_cell.angle_beta   90.00
_cell.angle_gamma   90.00
#
_symmetry.space_group_name_H-M   'P 1'
#
loop_
_entity.id
_entity.type
_entity.pdbx_description
1 polymer ?
#
loop_
_entity_poly.entity_id
_entity_poly.type
_entity_poly.pdbx_seq_one_letter_code
_entity_poly.pdbx_strand_id
1 'polypeptide(L)'
;ADFYRSVEMIGSRLGAHAVVMQLPIGAETEFKGVVDLVEMNALVWRDETLGAAWDVVEIPDDLKARAEEYREKMIEAAVEMDETALENYLEGKMPSNDEIRALIRKGTIAVKFYPMFCGSAFKNKGVQPLLDAVVEYLPS
;
A
#
# COMPACT_ATOMS: atom_id res chain seq x y z
N ALA A 1 -0.29 -0.58 -18.31
CA ALA A 1 0.08 0.48 -17.33
C ALA A 1 1.08 -0.10 -16.34
N ASP A 2 2.16 0.63 -16.06
CA ASP A 2 3.25 0.17 -15.19
C ASP A 2 3.22 0.93 -13.85
N PHE A 3 2.96 0.18 -12.78
CA PHE A 3 2.87 0.71 -11.43
C PHE A 3 4.22 1.20 -10.90
N TYR A 4 5.29 0.43 -11.08
CA TYR A 4 6.61 0.73 -10.55
C TYR A 4 7.20 1.98 -11.19
N ARG A 5 7.01 2.11 -12.51
CA ARG A 5 7.37 3.33 -13.22
C ARG A 5 6.59 4.55 -12.73
N SER A 6 5.31 4.38 -12.39
CA SER A 6 4.50 5.46 -11.82
C SER A 6 5.03 5.91 -10.46
N VAL A 7 5.40 4.97 -9.58
CA VAL A 7 6.03 5.26 -8.28
C VAL A 7 7.35 6.01 -8.46
N GLU A 8 8.22 5.55 -9.36
CA GLU A 8 9.50 6.21 -9.66
C GLU A 8 9.31 7.64 -10.20
N MET A 9 8.32 7.85 -11.06
CA MET A 9 8.03 9.17 -11.63
C MET A 9 7.56 10.18 -10.58
N ILE A 10 6.87 9.75 -9.53
CA ILE A 10 6.44 10.64 -8.44
C ILE A 10 7.66 11.23 -7.72
N GLY A 11 8.63 10.39 -7.37
CA GLY A 11 9.89 10.86 -6.78
C GLY A 11 10.70 11.72 -7.75
N SER A 12 11.00 11.19 -8.94
CA SER A 12 11.91 11.85 -9.88
C SER A 12 11.36 13.13 -10.51
N ARG A 13 10.04 13.26 -10.71
CA ARG A 13 9.43 14.42 -11.38
C ARG A 13 8.76 15.42 -10.44
N LEU A 14 8.15 14.94 -9.36
CA LEU A 14 7.42 15.79 -8.41
C LEU A 14 8.24 16.09 -7.15
N GLY A 15 9.36 15.39 -6.93
CA GLY A 15 10.13 15.49 -5.68
C GLY A 15 9.35 14.98 -4.47
N ALA A 16 8.30 14.18 -4.69
CA ALA A 16 7.42 13.70 -3.65
C ALA A 16 7.87 12.32 -3.15
N HIS A 17 7.83 12.12 -1.83
CA HIS A 17 8.14 10.82 -1.22
C HIS A 17 6.91 9.91 -1.32
N ALA A 18 6.92 9.00 -2.29
CA ALA A 18 5.88 8.00 -2.47
C ALA A 18 6.10 6.81 -1.54
N VAL A 19 5.10 6.48 -0.72
CA VAL A 19 5.11 5.27 0.13
C VAL A 19 4.11 4.27 -0.44
N VAL A 20 4.61 3.13 -0.92
CA VAL A 20 3.77 2.11 -1.55
C VAL A 20 2.99 1.34 -0.49
N MET A 21 1.66 1.36 -0.60
CA MET A 21 0.76 0.62 0.30
C MET A 21 0.27 -0.69 -0.32
N GLN A 22 0.29 -0.77 -1.66
CA GLN A 22 -0.23 -1.92 -2.41
C GLN A 22 0.63 -2.25 -3.62
N LEU A 23 0.71 -3.53 -3.96
CA LEU A 23 1.31 -3.99 -5.22
C LEU A 23 0.25 -4.60 -6.15
N PRO A 24 0.27 -4.31 -7.46
CA PRO A 24 -0.70 -4.91 -8.37
C PRO A 24 -0.40 -6.40 -8.62
N ILE A 25 -1.46 -7.20 -8.68
CA ILE A 25 -1.41 -8.60 -9.11
C ILE A 25 -1.83 -8.66 -10.59
N GLY A 26 -0.84 -8.92 -11.44
CA GLY A 26 -0.97 -8.80 -12.89
C GLY A 26 -0.93 -7.34 -13.37
N ALA A 27 -1.02 -7.14 -14.67
CA ALA A 27 -1.05 -5.83 -15.29
C ALA A 27 -1.98 -5.83 -16.49
N GLU A 28 -2.50 -4.65 -16.86
CA GLU A 28 -3.33 -4.47 -18.05
C GLU A 28 -4.55 -5.39 -18.08
N THR A 29 -4.65 -6.29 -19.06
CA THR A 29 -5.74 -7.26 -19.18
C THR A 29 -5.71 -8.27 -18.05
N GLU A 30 -4.53 -8.66 -17.58
CA GLU A 30 -4.30 -9.67 -16.55
C GLU A 30 -4.43 -9.12 -15.12
N PHE A 31 -4.72 -7.82 -14.97
CA PHE A 31 -4.94 -7.22 -13.65
C PHE A 31 -6.17 -7.85 -12.97
N LYS A 32 -5.92 -8.55 -11.87
CA LYS A 32 -6.94 -9.31 -11.11
C LYS A 32 -7.05 -8.91 -9.64
N GLY A 33 -6.07 -8.18 -9.11
CA GLY A 33 -6.07 -7.85 -7.70
C GLY A 33 -4.90 -7.00 -7.24
N VAL A 34 -4.80 -6.85 -5.92
CA VAL A 34 -3.72 -6.12 -5.27
C VAL A 34 -3.23 -6.90 -4.05
N VAL A 35 -1.95 -6.75 -3.73
CA VAL A 35 -1.38 -7.15 -2.44
C VAL A 35 -1.54 -5.97 -1.49
N ASP A 36 -2.13 -6.21 -0.33
CA ASP A 36 -2.14 -5.28 0.80
C ASP A 36 -0.87 -5.47 1.62
N LEU A 37 -0.01 -4.45 1.69
CA LEU A 37 1.27 -4.52 2.40
C LEU A 37 1.13 -4.33 3.92
N VAL A 38 0.05 -3.72 4.39
CA VAL A 38 -0.24 -3.58 5.82
C VAL A 38 -0.70 -4.93 6.36
N GLU A 39 -1.61 -5.61 5.67
CA GLU A 39 -2.14 -6.91 6.12
C GLU A 39 -1.35 -8.12 5.63
N MET A 40 -0.45 -7.93 4.65
CA MET A 40 0.32 -9.00 3.99
C MET A 40 -0.55 -10.14 3.46
N ASN A 41 -1.61 -9.77 2.76
CA ASN A 41 -2.47 -10.67 2.02
C ASN A 41 -2.74 -10.11 0.62
N ALA A 42 -3.35 -10.93 -0.23
CA ALA A 42 -3.78 -10.53 -1.55
C ALA A 42 -5.31 -10.42 -1.60
N LEU A 43 -5.79 -9.33 -2.19
CA LEU A 43 -7.19 -9.11 -2.52
C LEU A 43 -7.37 -9.42 -4.01
N VAL A 44 -8.12 -10.48 -4.34
CA VAL A 44 -8.36 -10.91 -5.72
C VAL A 44 -9.85 -10.82 -6.04
N TRP A 45 -10.20 -10.00 -7.04
CA TRP A 45 -11.59 -9.83 -7.45
C TRP A 45 -12.03 -10.96 -8.35
N ARG A 46 -13.23 -11.48 -8.10
CA ARG A 46 -13.80 -12.62 -8.84
C ARG A 46 -14.21 -12.26 -10.27
N ASP A 47 -14.67 -11.03 -10.48
CA ASP A 47 -15.12 -10.52 -11.77
C ASP A 47 -14.96 -8.99 -11.87
N GLU A 48 -15.56 -8.38 -12.90
CA GLU A 48 -15.51 -6.93 -13.18
C GLU A 48 -16.84 -6.22 -12.90
N THR A 49 -17.77 -6.88 -12.21
CA THR A 49 -19.06 -6.28 -11.90
C THR A 49 -18.90 -5.14 -10.89
N LEU A 50 -19.78 -4.14 -10.97
CA LEU A 50 -19.79 -3.06 -9.99
C LEU A 50 -20.17 -3.64 -8.62
N GLY A 51 -19.28 -3.50 -7.63
CA GLY A 51 -19.45 -4.15 -6.34
C GLY A 51 -19.02 -5.62 -6.32
N ALA A 52 -18.20 -6.05 -7.29
CA ALA A 52 -17.62 -7.38 -7.32
C ALA A 52 -16.98 -7.74 -5.97
N ALA A 53 -17.34 -8.91 -5.45
CA ALA A 53 -16.70 -9.48 -4.29
C ALA A 53 -15.25 -9.85 -4.61
N TRP A 54 -14.39 -9.75 -3.61
CA TRP A 54 -13.01 -10.23 -3.67
C TRP A 54 -12.78 -11.28 -2.60
N ASP A 55 -11.81 -12.14 -2.87
CA ASP A 55 -11.29 -13.11 -1.92
C ASP A 55 -10.00 -12.56 -1.30
N VAL A 56 -9.87 -12.73 0.01
CA VAL A 56 -8.60 -12.51 0.73
C VAL A 56 -7.84 -13.82 0.69
N VAL A 57 -6.70 -13.82 0.03
CA VAL A 57 -5.88 -15.01 -0.20
C VAL A 57 -4.42 -14.75 0.17
N GLU A 58 -3.61 -15.79 0.22
CA GLU A 58 -2.16 -15.64 0.40
C GLU A 58 -1.55 -14.87 -0.79
N ILE A 59 -0.49 -14.12 -0.51
CA ILE A 59 0.29 -13.42 -1.54
C ILE A 59 0.84 -14.45 -2.53
N PRO A 60 0.66 -14.25 -3.86
CA PRO A 60 1.26 -15.11 -4.87
C PRO A 60 2.78 -15.26 -4.70
N ASP A 61 3.31 -16.46 -4.90
CA ASP A 61 4.74 -16.77 -4.65
C ASP A 61 5.70 -15.87 -5.43
N ASP A 62 5.33 -15.47 -6.65
CA ASP A 62 6.09 -14.57 -7.51
C ASP A 62 6.13 -13.12 -6.99
N LEU A 63 5.23 -12.76 -6.07
CA LEU A 63 5.14 -11.44 -5.46
C LEU A 63 5.61 -11.40 -4.01
N LYS A 64 5.77 -12.54 -3.31
CA LYS A 64 6.14 -12.58 -1.88
C LYS A 64 7.40 -11.78 -1.55
N ALA A 65 8.51 -12.06 -2.23
CA ALA A 65 9.78 -11.37 -1.99
C ALA A 65 9.68 -9.86 -2.23
N ARG A 66 8.90 -9.45 -3.23
CA ARG A 66 8.68 -8.03 -3.51
C ARG A 66 7.74 -7.39 -2.49
N ALA A 67 6.71 -8.10 -2.03
CA ALA A 67 5.83 -7.61 -0.98
C ALA A 67 6.59 -7.38 0.32
N GLU A 68 7.50 -8.28 0.69
CA GLU A 68 8.39 -8.12 1.84
C GLU A 68 9.29 -6.87 1.68
N GLU A 69 9.96 -6.71 0.53
CA GLU A 69 10.80 -5.55 0.24
C GLU A 69 10.03 -4.22 0.35
N TYR A 70 8.84 -4.15 -0.24
CA TYR A 70 8.04 -2.92 -0.19
C TYR A 70 7.38 -2.70 1.17
N ARG A 71 7.04 -3.75 1.91
CA ARG A 71 6.57 -3.63 3.29
C ARG A 71 7.65 -3.09 4.20
N GLU A 72 8.90 -3.53 4.05
CA GLU A 72 10.04 -3.00 4.82
C GLU A 72 10.20 -1.50 4.57
N LYS A 73 10.25 -1.07 3.29
CA LYS A 73 10.31 0.36 2.93
C LYS A 73 9.14 1.18 3.48
N MET A 74 7.92 0.61 3.46
CA MET A 74 6.74 1.25 4.03
C MET A 74 6.87 1.40 5.55
N ILE A 75 7.35 0.38 6.25
CA ILE A 75 7.58 0.41 7.71
C ILE A 75 8.66 1.43 8.05
N GLU A 76 9.78 1.46 7.33
CA GLU A 76 10.85 2.44 7.52
C GLU A 76 10.31 3.87 7.43
N ALA A 77 9.57 4.19 6.36
CA ALA A 77 8.96 5.52 6.22
C ALA A 77 7.93 5.83 7.32
N ALA A 78 7.17 4.83 7.77
CA ALA A 78 6.18 4.99 8.82
C ALA A 78 6.82 5.30 10.18
N VAL A 79 7.84 4.53 10.60
CA VAL A 79 8.45 4.68 11.93
C VAL A 79 9.22 5.98 12.07
N GLU A 80 9.73 6.58 10.98
CA GLU A 80 10.32 7.92 11.00
C GLU A 80 9.36 9.03 11.48
N MET A 81 8.05 8.76 11.48
CA MET A 81 7.05 9.73 11.93
C MET A 81 6.98 9.85 13.46
N ASP A 82 7.61 8.95 14.21
CA ASP A 82 7.58 8.93 15.67
C ASP A 82 8.88 8.41 16.29
N GLU A 83 9.50 9.21 17.18
CA GLU A 83 10.79 8.87 17.78
C GLU A 83 10.77 7.52 18.52
N THR A 84 9.68 7.22 19.24
CA THR A 84 9.56 5.95 19.98
C THR A 84 9.38 4.77 19.03
N ALA A 85 8.62 4.94 17.94
CA ALA A 85 8.47 3.91 16.93
C ALA A 85 9.81 3.62 16.22
N LEU A 86 10.58 4.67 15.89
CA LEU A 86 11.90 4.55 15.29
C LEU A 86 12.89 3.82 16.21
N GLU A 87 12.96 4.20 17.49
CA GLU A 87 13.82 3.53 18.47
C GLU A 87 13.47 2.03 18.59
N ASN A 88 12.19 1.70 18.73
CA ASN A 88 11.73 0.31 18.80
C ASN A 88 12.12 -0.49 17.53
N TYR A 89 11.95 0.10 16.35
CA TYR A 89 12.31 -0.53 15.08
C TYR A 89 13.82 -0.82 15.00
N LEU A 90 14.67 0.13 15.41
CA LEU A 90 16.13 -0.04 15.48
C LEU A 90 16.56 -1.13 16.47
N GLU A 91 15.77 -1.38 17.52
CA GLU A 91 15.93 -2.51 18.44
C GLU A 91 15.39 -3.84 17.90
N GLY A 92 14.86 -3.87 16.68
CA GLY A 92 14.29 -5.06 16.04
C GLY A 92 12.84 -5.36 16.43
N LYS A 93 12.15 -4.43 17.12
CA LYS A 93 10.72 -4.57 17.45
C LYS A 93 9.88 -4.00 16.31
N MET A 94 9.27 -4.88 15.54
CA MET A 94 8.38 -4.50 14.43
C MET A 94 7.06 -3.92 14.96
N PRO A 95 6.55 -2.81 14.37
CA PRO A 95 5.23 -2.29 14.71
C PRO A 95 4.13 -3.27 14.29
N SER A 96 3.05 -3.29 15.06
CA SER A 96 1.80 -3.95 14.68
C SER A 96 1.14 -3.26 13.48
N ASN A 97 0.21 -3.93 12.80
CA ASN A 97 -0.51 -3.36 11.66
C ASN A 97 -1.28 -2.08 12.06
N ASP A 98 -1.82 -2.02 13.28
CA ASP A 98 -2.51 -0.83 13.80
C ASP A 98 -1.55 0.34 14.06
N GLU A 99 -0.35 0.07 14.57
CA GLU A 99 0.70 1.08 14.70
C GLU A 99 1.18 1.59 13.33
N ILE A 100 1.36 0.68 12.36
CA ILE A 100 1.69 1.06 10.97
C ILE A 100 0.64 2.02 10.44
N ARG A 101 -0.66 1.71 10.56
CA ARG A 101 -1.74 2.59 10.10
C ARG A 101 -1.69 3.97 10.74
N ALA A 102 -1.52 4.01 12.07
CA ALA A 102 -1.45 5.26 12.82
C ALA A 102 -0.27 6.13 12.36
N LEU A 103 0.89 5.52 12.13
CA LEU A 103 2.11 6.19 11.64
C LEU A 103 1.95 6.68 10.20
N ILE A 104 1.37 5.86 9.31
CA ILE A 104 1.06 6.26 7.93
C ILE A 104 0.09 7.44 7.92
N ARG A 105 -0.95 7.42 8.76
CA ARG A 105 -1.88 8.57 8.93
C ARG A 105 -1.12 9.81 9.39
N LYS A 106 -0.25 9.69 10.40
CA LYS A 106 0.56 10.79 10.93
C LYS A 106 1.43 11.42 9.82
N GLY A 107 2.13 10.61 9.04
CA GLY A 107 2.97 11.09 7.94
C GLY A 107 2.18 11.66 6.75
N THR A 108 1.02 11.08 6.44
CA THR A 108 0.11 11.58 5.40
C THR A 108 -0.42 12.97 5.75
N ILE A 109 -0.96 13.14 6.97
CA ILE A 109 -1.49 14.43 7.44
C ILE A 109 -0.39 15.49 7.54
N ALA A 110 0.81 15.09 7.98
CA ALA A 110 1.97 15.97 8.06
C ALA A 110 2.65 16.23 6.69
N VAL A 111 2.12 15.64 5.61
CA VAL A 111 2.64 15.80 4.23
C VAL A 111 4.13 15.43 4.14
N LYS A 112 4.54 14.39 4.88
CA LYS A 112 5.92 13.87 4.87
C LYS A 112 6.13 12.87 3.74
N PHE A 113 5.08 12.13 3.41
CA PHE A 113 5.03 11.21 2.28
C PHE A 113 3.59 11.06 1.80
N TYR A 114 3.43 10.37 0.67
CA TYR A 114 2.16 10.17 -0.01
C TYR A 114 1.89 8.67 -0.18
N PRO A 115 0.89 8.10 0.51
CA PRO A 115 0.50 6.71 0.36
C PRO A 115 0.03 6.41 -1.06
N MET A 116 0.60 5.38 -1.68
CA MET A 116 0.34 4.97 -3.05
C MET A 116 -0.49 3.68 -3.09
N PHE A 117 -1.65 3.80 -3.73
CA PHE A 117 -2.60 2.73 -3.97
C PHE A 117 -2.69 2.43 -5.47
N CYS A 118 -3.16 1.25 -5.84
CA CYS A 118 -3.34 0.87 -7.23
C CYS A 118 -4.68 0.16 -7.47
N GLY A 119 -5.18 0.25 -8.70
CA GLY A 119 -6.48 -0.31 -9.06
C GLY A 119 -6.89 0.04 -10.49
N SER A 120 -8.06 -0.45 -10.88
CA SER A 120 -8.71 -0.12 -12.14
C SER A 120 -10.18 0.17 -11.88
N ALA A 121 -10.55 1.46 -11.95
CA ALA A 121 -11.94 1.88 -11.84
C ALA A 121 -12.80 1.33 -12.99
N PHE A 122 -12.25 1.26 -14.21
CA PHE A 122 -12.96 0.69 -15.36
C PHE A 122 -13.31 -0.79 -15.15
N LYS A 123 -12.44 -1.56 -14.49
CA LYS A 123 -12.65 -2.97 -14.19
C LYS A 123 -13.31 -3.22 -12.82
N ASN A 124 -13.64 -2.17 -12.06
CA ASN A 124 -14.19 -2.24 -10.71
C ASN A 124 -13.33 -2.98 -9.67
N LYS A 125 -11.99 -2.89 -9.79
CA LYS A 125 -11.02 -3.57 -8.92
C LYS A 125 -10.11 -2.58 -8.21
N GLY A 126 -10.00 -2.65 -6.89
CA GLY A 126 -9.09 -1.82 -6.09
C GLY A 126 -9.60 -0.41 -5.72
N VAL A 127 -10.81 -0.02 -6.15
CA VAL A 127 -11.42 1.27 -5.74
C VAL A 127 -11.90 1.21 -4.29
N GLN A 128 -12.38 0.04 -3.86
CA GLN A 128 -12.91 -0.23 -2.53
C GLN A 128 -11.83 -0.01 -1.44
N PRO A 129 -10.65 -0.66 -1.49
CA PRO A 129 -9.61 -0.41 -0.49
C PRO A 129 -9.04 1.01 -0.56
N LEU A 130 -9.12 1.69 -1.71
CA LEU A 130 -8.78 3.11 -1.78
C LEU A 130 -9.75 3.97 -0.96
N LEU A 131 -11.05 3.65 -0.95
CA LEU A 131 -12.04 4.36 -0.12
C LEU A 131 -11.81 4.11 1.37
N ASP A 132 -11.43 2.89 1.75
CA ASP A 132 -11.05 2.58 3.13
C ASP A 132 -9.81 3.41 3.55
N ALA A 133 -8.82 3.50 2.67
CA ALA A 133 -7.61 4.31 2.88
C ALA A 133 -7.90 5.81 3.01
N VAL A 134 -8.93 6.35 2.31
CA VAL A 134 -9.36 7.74 2.49
C VAL A 134 -9.82 7.97 3.93
N VAL A 135 -10.65 7.07 4.46
CA VAL A 135 -11.12 7.15 5.85
C VAL A 135 -9.95 7.01 6.83
N GLU A 136 -9.04 6.10 6.55
CA GLU A 136 -7.94 5.74 7.43
C GLU A 136 -6.82 6.80 7.48
N TYR A 137 -6.46 7.40 6.34
CA TYR A 137 -5.24 8.22 6.24
C TYR A 137 -5.47 9.71 5.99
N LEU A 138 -6.63 10.14 5.49
CA LEU A 138 -6.89 11.57 5.24
C LEU A 138 -7.41 12.32 6.48
N PRO A 139 -7.13 13.63 6.60
CA PRO A 139 -7.63 14.44 7.72
C PRO A 139 -9.16 14.59 7.68
N SER A 140 -9.76 14.79 8.86
CA SER A 140 -11.19 15.09 9.05
C SER A 140 -11.54 16.54 8.74
#